data_AF-A0A2X3CU40-F1
#
_entry.id   AF-A0A2X3CU40-F1
#
_cell.length_a   1.000
_cell.length_b   1.000
_cell.length_c   1.000
_cell.angle_alpha   90.00
_cell.angle_beta   90.00
_cell.angle_gamma   90.00
#
_symmetry.space_group_name_H-M   'P 1'
#
loop_
_entity.id
_entity.type
_entity.pdbx_description
1 polymer ?
#
loop_
_entity_poly.entity_id
_entity_poly.type
_entity_poly.pdbx_seq_one_letter_code
_entity_poly.pdbx_strand_id
1 'polypeptide(L)'
;MTPEHLPTEQYEAQLAEKVVRLQTMMAPFAAPVPEVFRSPVSHYRMRAEFRLWHDGDDLYHIIFDQQTRSRIRVDSFPAASALINQLMTAMLEGVRNNPVLRQKLFQID
;
A
#
# COMPACT_ATOMS: atom_id res chain seq x y z
N MET A 1 -1.25 8.47 1.51
CA MET A 1 -1.15 7.28 0.64
C MET A 1 0.05 6.47 1.12
N THR A 2 0.02 5.14 1.04
CA THR A 2 1.17 4.32 1.43
C THR A 2 2.14 4.24 0.26
N PRO A 3 3.39 4.72 0.40
CA PRO A 3 4.36 4.73 -0.68
C PRO A 3 4.92 3.33 -0.98
N GLU A 4 5.55 3.18 -2.13
CA GLU A 4 6.38 2.01 -2.45
C GLU A 4 7.61 1.93 -1.53
N HIS A 5 8.22 3.06 -1.16
CA HIS A 5 9.30 3.08 -0.18
C HIS A 5 8.78 3.48 1.20
N LEU A 6 8.81 2.54 2.16
CA LEU A 6 8.35 2.78 3.52
C LEU A 6 9.43 3.48 4.36
N PRO A 7 9.14 4.63 5.00
CA PRO A 7 10.06 5.29 5.92
C PRO A 7 10.08 4.56 7.28
N THR A 8 10.57 3.32 7.29
CA THR A 8 10.54 2.43 8.46
C THR A 8 11.30 2.98 9.66
N GLU A 9 12.35 3.77 9.41
CA GLU A 9 13.13 4.49 10.42
C GLU A 9 12.32 5.53 11.19
N GLN A 10 11.23 6.02 10.59
CA GLN A 10 10.32 6.98 11.24
C GLN A 10 9.18 6.31 12.00
N TYR A 11 9.10 4.97 11.99
CA TYR A 11 7.96 4.23 12.54
C TYR A 11 7.69 4.57 14.01
N GLU A 12 8.72 4.61 14.84
CA GLU A 12 8.59 4.96 16.27
C GLU A 12 8.03 6.36 16.47
N ALA A 13 8.55 7.34 15.72
CA ALA A 13 8.10 8.72 15.81
C ALA A 13 6.65 8.87 15.35
N GLN A 14 6.27 8.19 14.26
CA GLN A 14 4.89 8.17 13.75
C GLN A 14 3.92 7.51 14.75
N LEU A 15 4.36 6.47 15.46
CA LEU A 15 3.54 5.83 16.48
C LEU A 15 3.39 6.73 17.71
N ALA A 16 4.49 7.33 18.19
CA ALA A 16 4.46 8.24 19.33
C ALA A 16 3.53 9.44 19.09
N GLU A 17 3.58 10.04 17.89
CA GLU A 17 2.67 11.11 17.48
C GLU A 17 1.19 10.68 17.58
N LYS A 18 0.86 9.49 17.05
CA LYS A 18 -0.51 8.93 17.13
C LYS A 18 -0.97 8.72 18.57
N VAL A 19 -0.08 8.26 19.45
CA VAL A 19 -0.38 8.04 20.87
C VAL A 19 -0.71 9.37 21.56
N VAL A 20 0.14 10.39 21.39
CA VAL A 20 -0.07 11.72 21.98
C VAL A 20 -1.36 12.35 21.44
N ARG A 21 -1.61 12.23 20.14
CA ARG A 21 -2.84 12.72 19.52
C ARG A 21 -4.09 12.04 20.09
N LEU A 22 -4.06 10.72 20.28
CA LEU A 22 -5.17 9.98 20.87
C LEU A 22 -5.39 10.37 22.34
N GLN A 23 -4.34 10.48 23.14
CA GLN A 23 -4.42 10.93 24.54
C GLN A 23 -5.09 12.31 24.64
N THR A 24 -4.72 13.23 23.76
CA THR A 24 -5.31 14.58 23.70
C THR A 24 -6.80 14.52 23.35
N MET A 25 -7.18 13.72 22.34
CA MET A 25 -8.58 13.56 21.92
C MET A 25 -9.46 12.94 23.03
N MET A 26 -8.87 12.07 23.86
CA MET A 26 -9.61 11.31 24.87
C MET A 26 -9.63 11.97 26.26
N ALA A 27 -8.83 13.02 26.48
CA ALA A 27 -8.75 13.75 27.75
C ALA A 27 -10.12 14.22 28.30
N PRO A 28 -11.07 14.74 27.49
CA PRO A 28 -12.39 15.14 27.97
C PRO A 28 -13.23 14.00 28.57
N PHE A 29 -12.88 12.75 28.27
CA PHE A 29 -13.60 11.56 28.73
C PHE A 29 -12.92 10.87 29.92
N ALA A 30 -11.85 11.46 30.47
CA ALA A 30 -11.03 10.86 31.53
C ALA A 30 -10.58 9.43 31.19
N ALA A 31 -10.30 9.18 29.90
CA ALA A 31 -9.84 7.87 29.46
C ALA A 31 -8.47 7.54 30.07
N PRO A 32 -8.20 6.25 30.39
CA PRO A 32 -6.90 5.83 30.88
C PRO A 32 -5.82 5.96 29.79
N VAL A 33 -4.57 5.78 30.19
CA VAL A 33 -3.45 5.66 29.24
C VAL A 33 -3.74 4.50 28.28
N PRO A 34 -3.68 4.71 26.95
CA PRO A 34 -4.02 3.67 26.00
C PRO A 34 -2.99 2.56 25.99
N GLU A 35 -3.47 1.32 25.85
CA GLU A 35 -2.61 0.21 25.43
C GLU A 35 -2.21 0.39 23.97
N VAL A 36 -0.95 0.13 23.64
CA VAL A 36 -0.38 0.39 22.31
C VAL A 36 0.04 -0.92 21.68
N PHE A 37 -0.67 -1.30 20.62
CA PHE A 37 -0.38 -2.50 19.82
C PHE A 37 0.35 -2.11 18.55
N ARG A 38 1.53 -2.67 18.35
CA ARG A 38 2.42 -2.33 17.24
C ARG A 38 2.10 -3.21 16.04
N SER A 39 2.15 -2.62 14.86
CA SER A 39 2.16 -3.35 13.58
C SER A 39 3.60 -3.73 13.24
N PRO A 40 3.82 -4.83 12.50
CA PRO A 40 5.05 -4.98 11.74
C PRO A 40 5.31 -3.74 10.88
N VAL A 41 6.57 -3.34 10.74
CA VAL A 41 6.96 -2.10 10.02
C VAL A 41 6.82 -2.23 8.50
N SER A 42 6.73 -3.46 8.00
CA SER A 42 6.47 -3.82 6.60
C SER A 42 5.61 -5.08 6.54
N HIS A 43 5.09 -5.39 5.34
CA HIS A 43 4.29 -6.57 5.02
C HIS A 43 3.07 -6.82 5.91
N TYR A 44 2.52 -5.75 6.48
CA TYR A 44 1.41 -5.82 7.44
C TYR A 44 0.03 -5.85 6.77
N ARG A 45 -0.09 -5.47 5.50
CA ARG A 45 -1.38 -5.34 4.80
C ARG A 45 -1.71 -6.62 4.03
N MET A 46 -2.86 -7.20 4.35
CA MET A 46 -3.28 -8.50 3.80
C MET A 46 -4.15 -8.43 2.54
N ARG A 47 -4.50 -7.22 2.09
CA ARG A 47 -5.21 -6.95 0.83
C ARG A 47 -4.75 -5.62 0.24
N ALA A 48 -4.56 -5.58 -1.07
CA ALA A 48 -4.18 -4.38 -1.80
C ALA A 48 -4.85 -4.36 -3.18
N GLU A 49 -5.34 -3.20 -3.58
CA GLU A 49 -5.94 -2.98 -4.89
C GLU A 49 -4.97 -2.14 -5.72
N PHE A 50 -4.69 -2.60 -6.95
CA PHE A 50 -3.79 -1.92 -7.85
C PHE A 50 -4.49 -1.65 -9.17
N ARG A 51 -4.37 -0.42 -9.67
CA ARG A 51 -4.71 -0.16 -11.07
C ARG A 51 -3.58 -0.64 -11.96
N LEU A 52 -3.95 -1.09 -13.16
CA LEU A 52 -3.01 -1.46 -14.20
C LEU A 52 -2.98 -0.35 -15.26
N TRP A 53 -1.78 -0.05 -15.73
CA TRP A 53 -1.57 0.88 -16.82
C TRP A 53 -1.06 0.15 -18.05
N HIS A 54 -1.72 0.39 -19.19
CA HIS A 54 -1.29 -0.13 -20.49
C HIS A 54 -0.42 0.92 -21.18
N ASP A 55 0.78 0.52 -21.58
CA ASP A 55 1.71 1.37 -22.32
C ASP A 55 2.20 0.61 -23.56
N GLY A 56 1.48 0.75 -24.67
CA GLY A 56 1.67 -0.08 -25.85
C GLY A 56 1.43 -1.55 -25.52
N ASP A 57 2.48 -2.38 -25.63
CA ASP A 57 2.47 -3.79 -25.26
C ASP A 57 2.89 -4.05 -23.81
N ASP A 58 3.38 -3.03 -23.10
CA ASP A 58 3.70 -3.11 -21.67
C ASP A 58 2.41 -3.04 -20.81
N LEU A 59 2.52 -3.57 -19.60
CA LEU A 59 1.49 -3.60 -18.57
C LEU A 59 2.16 -3.59 -17.20
N TYR A 60 1.80 -2.65 -16.33
CA TYR A 60 2.37 -2.54 -14.98
C TYR A 60 1.36 -1.97 -13.97
N HIS A 61 1.61 -2.22 -12.68
CA HIS A 61 0.80 -1.67 -11.60
C HIS A 61 1.09 -0.18 -11.40
N ILE A 62 0.05 0.57 -11.06
CA ILE A 62 0.14 1.98 -10.70
C ILE A 62 -0.66 2.29 -9.43
N ILE A 63 -0.18 3.27 -8.68
CA ILE A 63 -0.94 3.99 -7.65
C ILE A 63 -1.00 5.47 -8.02
N PHE A 64 -1.82 6.25 -7.30
CA PHE A 64 -1.97 7.68 -7.55
C PHE A 64 -1.39 8.49 -6.41
N ASP A 65 -0.55 9.47 -6.75
CA ASP A 65 -0.14 10.50 -5.81
C ASP A 65 -1.36 11.19 -5.19
N GLN A 66 -1.38 11.34 -3.87
CA GLN A 66 -2.57 11.83 -3.18
C GLN A 66 -2.84 13.32 -3.43
N GLN A 67 -1.80 14.11 -3.70
CA GLN A 67 -1.92 15.56 -3.89
C GLN A 67 -2.13 15.91 -5.37
N THR A 68 -1.26 15.39 -6.24
CA THR A 68 -1.21 15.71 -7.67
C THR A 68 -2.10 14.81 -8.52
N ARG A 69 -2.54 13.66 -7.98
CA ARG A 69 -3.24 12.59 -8.74
C ARG A 69 -2.42 12.05 -9.91
N SER A 70 -1.12 12.28 -9.91
CA SER A 70 -0.21 11.72 -10.91
C SER A 70 -0.07 10.21 -10.72
N ARG A 71 0.22 9.50 -11.81
CA ARG A 71 0.40 8.05 -11.83
C ARG A 71 1.81 7.73 -11.38
N ILE A 72 1.94 6.81 -10.44
CA ILE A 72 3.22 6.29 -9.95
C ILE A 72 3.24 4.81 -10.30
N ARG A 73 4.22 4.39 -11.11
CA ARG A 73 4.49 2.97 -11.36
C ARG A 73 4.97 2.31 -10.08
N VAL A 74 4.48 1.10 -9.82
CA VAL A 74 4.80 0.32 -8.63
C VAL A 74 5.20 -1.08 -9.08
N ASP A 75 6.46 -1.44 -8.86
CA ASP A 75 6.94 -2.78 -9.18
C ASP A 75 6.94 -3.67 -7.92
N SER A 76 6.98 -3.07 -6.72
CA SER A 76 6.84 -3.74 -5.44
C SER A 76 5.97 -2.94 -4.47
N PHE A 77 5.33 -3.59 -3.51
CA PHE A 77 4.53 -2.91 -2.51
C PHE A 77 4.80 -3.48 -1.11
N PRO A 78 5.88 -3.03 -0.44
CA PRO A 78 6.35 -3.61 0.83
C PRO A 78 5.40 -3.38 2.00
N ALA A 79 4.35 -2.56 1.85
CA ALA A 79 3.26 -2.51 2.82
C ALA A 79 2.37 -3.77 2.76
N ALA A 80 2.18 -4.34 1.57
CA ALA A 80 1.43 -5.57 1.40
C ALA A 80 2.26 -6.80 1.76
N SER A 81 1.58 -7.88 2.10
CA SER A 81 2.21 -9.16 2.44
C SER A 81 3.20 -9.64 1.36
N ALA A 82 4.14 -10.49 1.76
CA ALA A 82 5.09 -11.10 0.82
C ALA A 82 4.37 -11.87 -0.30
N LEU A 83 3.26 -12.54 0.01
CA LEU A 83 2.44 -13.26 -0.97
C LEU A 83 1.86 -12.31 -2.03
N ILE A 84 1.33 -11.15 -1.61
CA ILE A 84 0.83 -10.15 -2.57
C ILE A 84 1.95 -9.68 -3.49
N ASN A 85 3.15 -9.42 -2.97
CA ASN A 85 4.29 -9.00 -3.78
C ASN A 85 4.69 -10.07 -4.80
N GLN A 86 4.69 -11.36 -4.42
CA GLN A 86 4.93 -12.47 -5.35
C GLN A 86 3.84 -12.53 -6.44
N LEU A 87 2.58 -12.37 -6.06
CA LEU A 87 1.45 -12.40 -6.99
C LEU A 87 1.44 -11.19 -7.93
N MET A 88 1.88 -10.01 -7.49
CA MET A 88 2.03 -8.85 -8.38
C MET A 88 2.91 -9.19 -9.60
N THR A 89 4.06 -9.82 -9.38
CA THR A 89 4.93 -10.25 -10.49
C THR A 89 4.27 -11.34 -11.33
N ALA A 90 3.78 -12.41 -10.69
CA ALA A 90 3.19 -13.56 -11.40
C ALA A 90 1.98 -13.17 -12.26
N MET A 91 1.13 -12.25 -11.79
CA MET A 91 -0.04 -11.78 -12.52
C MET A 91 0.36 -11.03 -13.79
N LEU A 92 1.36 -10.14 -13.72
CA LEU A 92 1.84 -9.43 -14.91
C LEU A 92 2.46 -10.40 -15.92
N GLU A 93 3.27 -11.36 -15.47
CA GLU A 93 3.87 -12.38 -16.35
C GLU A 93 2.82 -13.25 -17.03
N GLY A 94 1.80 -13.69 -16.30
CA GLY A 94 0.73 -14.54 -16.83
C GLY A 94 -0.23 -13.82 -17.78
N VAL A 95 -0.39 -12.50 -17.66
CA VAL A 95 -1.36 -11.74 -18.45
C VAL A 95 -0.74 -11.01 -19.63
N ARG A 96 0.50 -10.50 -19.51
CA ARG A 96 1.12 -9.57 -20.48
C ARG A 96 1.04 -10.03 -21.94
N ASN A 97 1.34 -11.30 -22.21
CA ASN A 97 1.35 -11.85 -23.57
C ASN A 97 0.08 -12.63 -23.93
N ASN A 98 -0.96 -12.57 -23.10
CA ASN A 98 -2.24 -13.22 -23.36
C ASN A 98 -3.32 -12.15 -23.65
N PRO A 99 -3.66 -11.89 -24.93
CA PRO A 99 -4.61 -10.83 -25.28
C PRO A 99 -5.98 -10.98 -24.63
N VAL A 100 -6.47 -12.21 -24.43
CA VAL A 100 -7.80 -12.46 -23.82
C VAL A 100 -7.81 -12.04 -22.36
N LEU A 101 -6.71 -12.28 -21.63
CA LEU A 101 -6.59 -11.88 -20.23
C LEU A 101 -6.20 -10.40 -20.09
N ARG A 102 -5.42 -9.87 -21.03
CA ARG A 102 -4.89 -8.50 -21.00
C ARG A 102 -5.93 -7.47 -21.42
N GLN A 103 -6.75 -7.78 -22.42
CA GLN A 103 -7.64 -6.80 -23.02
C GLN A 103 -8.66 -6.30 -21.99
N LYS A 104 -8.67 -4.97 -21.76
CA LYS A 104 -9.52 -4.29 -20.77
C LYS A 104 -9.27 -4.68 -19.31
N LEU A 105 -8.07 -5.18 -18.98
CA LEU A 105 -7.68 -5.41 -17.59
C LEU A 105 -7.11 -4.12 -16.96
N PHE A 106 -7.93 -3.41 -16.18
CA PHE A 106 -7.55 -2.12 -15.60
C PHE A 106 -7.26 -2.16 -14.10
N GLN A 107 -7.54 -3.27 -13.41
CA GLN A 107 -7.39 -3.39 -11.97
C GLN A 107 -7.25 -4.86 -11.54
N ILE A 108 -6.51 -5.09 -10.46
CA ILE A 108 -6.43 -6.36 -9.70
C ILE A 108 -6.71 -6.04 -8.23
N ASP A 109 -7.45 -6.93 -7.55
CA ASP A 109 -7.87 -6.86 -6.14
C ASP A 109 -7.68 -8.23 -5.46
#